data_AF-A0A8T1T1Y5-F1
#
_entry.id   AF-A0A8T1T1Y5-F1
#
_cell.length_a   1.000
_cell.length_b   1.000
_cell.length_c   1.000
_cell.angle_alpha   90.00
_cell.angle_beta   90.00
_cell.angle_gamma   90.00
#
_symmetry.space_group_name_H-M   'P 1'
#
loop_
_entity.id
_entity.type
_entity.pdbx_description
1 polymer ?
#
loop_
_entity_poly.entity_id
_entity_poly.type
_entity_poly.pdbx_seq_one_letter_code
_entity_poly.pdbx_strand_id
1 'polypeptide(L)'
;MVTFYLGCSFSFEKAVHKVGVPLRNVEQKCNISMYKTDMPCCRVASFCCNLVVTMRPIPEDKLEAVVEATYPLKDSHGAPVHIGNPGLLGIQNLSSPDYGDPVQPHPGDVPVFWACGVTGVEAVSNCRLQL
;
A
#
# COMPACT_ATOMS: atom_id res chain seq x y z
N MET A 1 2.38 11.93 26.96
CA MET A 1 2.66 11.27 25.67
C MET A 1 1.43 10.46 25.28
N VAL A 2 0.99 10.54 24.02
CA VAL A 2 -0.12 9.72 23.49
C VAL A 2 0.46 8.87 22.36
N THR A 3 0.15 7.57 22.37
CA THR A 3 0.69 6.60 21.40
C THR A 3 -0.42 6.10 20.49
N PHE A 4 -0.16 6.04 19.19
CA PHE A 4 -1.08 5.53 18.17
C PHE A 4 -0.50 4.27 17.54
N TYR A 5 -1.28 3.20 17.50
CA TYR A 5 -0.96 1.99 16.74
C TYR A 5 -1.62 2.10 15.36
N LEU A 6 -0.81 2.13 14.31
CA LEU A 6 -1.28 2.12 12.93
C LEU A 6 -1.25 0.67 12.43
N GLY A 7 -2.31 0.26 11.72
CA GLY A 7 -2.68 -1.15 11.48
C GLY A 7 -1.60 -2.07 10.88
N CYS A 8 -1.88 -3.37 10.91
CA CYS A 8 -0.99 -4.45 10.47
C CYS A 8 -1.51 -5.14 9.19
N SER A 9 -0.62 -5.63 8.32
CA SER A 9 -0.96 -6.36 7.09
C SER A 9 -1.50 -7.78 7.31
N PHE A 10 -1.48 -8.30 8.55
CA PHE A 10 -1.76 -9.71 8.79
C PHE A 10 -3.18 -10.16 8.41
N SER A 11 -4.19 -9.32 8.65
CA SER A 11 -5.58 -9.61 8.24
C SER A 11 -5.72 -9.62 6.72
N PHE A 12 -5.00 -8.73 6.03
CA PHE A 12 -4.95 -8.65 4.58
C PHE A 12 -4.33 -9.92 3.99
N GLU A 13 -3.15 -10.33 4.45
CA GLU A 13 -2.43 -11.47 3.89
C GLU A 13 -3.23 -12.77 4.03
N LYS A 14 -3.92 -12.95 5.16
CA LYS A 14 -4.85 -14.07 5.36
C LYS A 14 -6.01 -14.08 4.37
N ALA A 15 -6.64 -12.92 4.15
CA ALA A 15 -7.77 -12.80 3.24
C ALA A 15 -7.36 -13.12 1.79
N VAL A 16 -6.22 -12.55 1.36
CA VAL A 16 -5.64 -12.75 0.03
C VAL A 16 -5.21 -14.21 -0.18
N HIS A 17 -4.57 -14.83 0.83
CA HIS A 17 -4.17 -16.23 0.76
C HIS A 17 -5.36 -17.18 0.67
N LYS A 18 -6.46 -16.90 1.37
CA LYS A 18 -7.68 -17.71 1.37
C LYS A 18 -8.33 -17.81 -0.02
N VAL A 19 -8.22 -16.76 -0.83
CA VAL A 19 -8.71 -16.75 -2.22
C VAL A 19 -7.64 -17.19 -3.23
N GLY A 20 -6.52 -17.74 -2.75
CA GLY A 20 -5.47 -18.30 -3.60
C GLY A 20 -4.67 -17.27 -4.40
N VAL A 21 -4.70 -15.99 -4.01
CA VAL A 21 -3.91 -14.94 -4.65
C VAL A 21 -2.47 -15.03 -4.11
N PRO A 22 -1.46 -15.16 -4.99
CA PRO A 22 -0.06 -15.20 -4.57
C PRO A 22 0.40 -13.82 -4.08
N LEU A 23 1.28 -13.83 -3.08
CA LEU A 23 1.93 -12.61 -2.58
C LEU A 23 3.42 -12.67 -2.92
N ARG A 24 3.80 -11.95 -3.97
CA ARG A 24 5.17 -11.98 -4.52
C ARG A 24 6.24 -11.61 -3.50
N ASN A 25 5.98 -10.63 -2.65
CA ASN A 25 6.91 -10.23 -1.59
C ASN A 25 7.16 -11.36 -0.56
N VAL A 26 6.12 -12.16 -0.27
CA VAL A 26 6.24 -13.32 0.63
C VAL A 26 7.03 -14.44 -0.05
N GLU A 27 6.74 -14.74 -1.31
CA GLU A 27 7.47 -15.72 -2.13
C GLU A 27 8.97 -15.36 -2.23
N GLN A 28 9.28 -14.07 -2.40
CA GLN A 28 10.62 -13.53 -2.54
C GLN A 28 11.31 -13.22 -1.21
N LYS A 29 10.62 -13.42 -0.07
CA LYS A 29 11.14 -13.14 1.29
C LYS A 29 11.66 -11.71 1.46
N CYS A 30 10.96 -10.75 0.88
CA CYS A 30 11.30 -9.33 0.98
C CYS A 30 10.13 -8.53 1.57
N ASN A 31 10.45 -7.33 2.05
CA ASN A 31 9.43 -6.42 2.53
C ASN A 31 8.60 -5.90 1.36
N ILE A 32 7.34 -5.59 1.65
CA ILE A 32 6.45 -5.06 0.62
C ILE A 32 6.93 -3.69 0.13
N SER A 33 6.90 -3.48 -1.18
CA SER A 33 7.24 -2.19 -1.79
C SER A 33 6.20 -1.13 -1.41
N MET A 34 6.67 0.03 -0.97
CA MET A 34 5.82 1.17 -0.64
C MET A 34 6.30 2.43 -1.34
N TYR A 35 5.36 3.25 -1.80
CA TYR A 35 5.63 4.43 -2.62
C TYR A 35 4.86 5.64 -2.09
N LYS A 36 5.53 6.78 -2.07
CA LYS A 36 4.91 8.09 -1.93
C LYS A 36 4.21 8.40 -3.25
N THR A 37 2.96 8.83 -3.15
CA THR A 37 2.17 9.23 -4.31
C THR A 37 2.13 10.75 -4.43
N ASP A 38 1.57 11.24 -5.53
CA ASP A 38 1.20 12.66 -5.70
C ASP A 38 -0.22 12.96 -5.16
N MET A 39 -0.89 11.98 -4.54
CA MET A 39 -2.24 12.14 -3.99
C MET A 39 -2.17 12.78 -2.58
N PRO A 40 -2.63 14.02 -2.38
CA PRO A 40 -2.59 14.64 -1.07
C PRO A 40 -3.61 14.01 -0.11
N CYS A 41 -3.21 13.78 1.14
CA CYS A 41 -4.17 13.48 2.21
C CYS A 41 -4.94 14.73 2.62
N CYS A 42 -6.13 14.54 3.20
CA CYS A 42 -6.88 15.64 3.80
C CYS A 42 -6.07 16.28 4.93
N ARG A 43 -5.82 17.60 4.82
CA ARG A 43 -5.06 18.35 5.81
C ARG A 43 -5.85 18.52 7.11
N VAL A 44 -5.19 18.32 8.25
CA VAL A 44 -5.76 18.61 9.58
C VAL A 44 -4.74 19.41 10.38
N ALA A 45 -5.06 20.65 10.70
CA ALA A 45 -4.16 21.59 11.38
C ALA A 45 -2.78 21.68 10.68
N SER A 46 -1.70 21.34 11.40
CA SER A 46 -0.33 21.35 10.89
C SER A 46 0.07 20.06 10.16
N PHE A 47 -0.76 19.01 10.21
CA PHE A 47 -0.48 17.74 9.54
C PHE A 47 -0.91 17.79 8.07
N CYS A 48 0.07 17.61 7.17
CA CYS A 48 -0.14 17.48 5.74
C CYS A 48 0.91 16.52 5.16
N CYS A 49 0.49 15.61 4.30
CA CYS A 49 1.37 14.69 3.58
C CYS A 49 0.65 14.17 2.33
N ASN A 50 1.39 13.51 1.46
CA ASN A 50 0.80 12.69 0.41
C ASN A 50 0.57 11.26 0.92
N LEU A 51 -0.42 10.59 0.33
CA LEU A 51 -0.72 9.19 0.62
C LEU A 51 0.49 8.32 0.27
N VAL A 52 0.84 7.42 1.19
CA VAL A 52 1.77 6.32 0.92
C VAL A 52 0.97 5.07 0.63
N VAL A 53 1.33 4.36 -0.44
CA VAL A 53 0.68 3.11 -0.83
C VAL A 53 1.65 1.94 -0.77
N THR A 54 1.16 0.77 -0.38
CA THR A 54 1.84 -0.51 -0.69
C THR A 54 1.43 -0.94 -2.09
N MET A 55 2.35 -1.51 -2.87
CA MET A 55 2.06 -2.09 -4.18
C MET A 55 2.33 -3.59 -4.15
N ARG A 56 1.36 -4.39 -4.62
CA ARG A 56 1.54 -5.84 -4.83
C ARG A 56 1.28 -6.17 -6.31
N PRO A 57 2.16 -6.93 -6.96
CA PRO A 57 1.85 -7.53 -8.25
C PRO A 57 0.82 -8.65 -8.05
N ILE A 58 -0.31 -8.58 -8.73
CA ILE A 58 -1.42 -9.55 -8.64
C ILE A 58 -1.68 -10.11 -10.05
N PRO A 59 -1.79 -11.44 -10.23
CA PRO A 59 -2.18 -12.02 -11.52
C PRO A 59 -3.49 -11.41 -12.03
N GLU A 60 -3.54 -11.06 -13.32
CA GLU A 60 -4.69 -10.39 -13.94
C GLU A 60 -6.01 -11.15 -13.72
N ASP A 61 -5.98 -12.49 -13.80
CA ASP A 61 -7.11 -13.38 -13.58
C ASP A 61 -7.61 -13.44 -12.13
N LYS A 62 -6.90 -12.82 -11.19
CA LYS A 62 -7.24 -12.80 -9.76
C LYS A 62 -7.56 -11.41 -9.21
N LEU A 63 -7.65 -10.39 -10.08
CA LEU A 63 -7.95 -9.02 -9.67
C LEU A 63 -9.32 -8.90 -8.99
N GLU A 64 -10.35 -9.54 -9.53
CA GLU A 64 -11.69 -9.52 -8.92
C GLU A 64 -11.67 -10.19 -7.54
N ALA A 65 -11.09 -11.39 -7.45
CA ALA A 65 -10.99 -12.15 -6.20
C ALA A 65 -10.22 -11.39 -5.10
N VAL A 66 -9.12 -10.70 -5.43
CA VAL A 66 -8.36 -9.92 -4.43
C VAL A 66 -9.15 -8.69 -3.96
N VAL A 67 -9.91 -8.05 -4.84
CA VAL A 67 -10.76 -6.90 -4.48
C VAL A 67 -11.88 -7.36 -3.55
N GLU A 68 -12.60 -8.41 -3.91
CA GLU A 68 -13.70 -8.95 -3.08
C GLU A 68 -13.22 -9.43 -1.71
N ALA A 69 -12.03 -10.03 -1.64
CA ALA A 69 -11.44 -10.48 -0.39
C ALA A 69 -11.01 -9.32 0.53
N THR A 70 -10.56 -8.20 -0.04
CA THR A 70 -9.96 -7.09 0.72
C THR A 70 -10.93 -5.95 0.99
N TYR A 71 -11.91 -5.70 0.13
CA TYR A 71 -12.93 -4.66 0.29
C TYR A 71 -13.66 -4.68 1.64
N PRO A 72 -14.07 -5.84 2.21
CA PRO A 72 -14.81 -5.89 3.48
C PRO A 72 -13.98 -5.57 4.72
N LEU A 73 -12.65 -5.49 4.59
CA LEU A 73 -11.74 -5.27 5.71
C LEU A 73 -11.81 -3.80 6.17
N LYS A 74 -12.53 -3.55 7.27
CA LYS A 74 -12.78 -2.19 7.79
C LYS A 74 -11.65 -1.62 8.65
N ASP A 75 -10.93 -2.49 9.37
CA ASP A 75 -9.96 -2.11 10.40
C ASP A 75 -8.49 -2.28 9.94
N SER A 76 -8.28 -2.63 8.67
CA SER A 76 -6.95 -2.85 8.06
C SER A 76 -6.92 -2.31 6.64
N HIS A 77 -5.95 -2.74 5.81
CA HIS A 77 -6.02 -2.50 4.37
C HIS A 77 -7.40 -2.96 3.86
N GLY A 78 -8.15 -2.04 3.27
CA GLY A 78 -9.47 -2.29 2.69
C GLY A 78 -9.37 -2.55 1.20
N ALA A 79 -10.31 -1.98 0.43
CA ALA A 79 -10.25 -2.00 -1.03
C ALA A 79 -8.94 -1.38 -1.56
N PRO A 80 -8.46 -1.81 -2.74
CA PRO A 80 -7.38 -1.11 -3.43
C PRO A 80 -7.74 0.36 -3.67
N VAL A 81 -6.76 1.25 -3.54
CA VAL A 81 -6.91 2.65 -3.92
C VAL A 81 -6.67 2.86 -5.41
N HIS A 82 -5.96 1.93 -6.06
CA HIS A 82 -5.67 1.98 -7.50
C HIS A 82 -5.29 0.59 -8.03
N ILE A 83 -5.58 0.33 -9.30
CA ILE A 83 -5.19 -0.88 -10.05
C ILE A 83 -4.61 -0.44 -11.39
N GLY A 84 -3.44 -0.99 -11.77
CA GLY A 84 -2.82 -0.73 -13.07
C GLY A 84 -1.84 0.44 -13.04
N ASN A 85 -1.98 1.37 -13.98
CA ASN A 85 -0.91 2.33 -14.32
C ASN A 85 -0.37 3.13 -13.11
N PRO A 86 0.88 2.91 -12.64
CA PRO A 86 1.46 3.59 -11.49
C PRO A 86 1.61 5.11 -11.68
N GLY A 87 1.74 5.57 -12.93
CA GLY A 87 1.91 6.99 -13.24
C GLY A 87 0.69 7.85 -12.84
N LEU A 88 -0.50 7.25 -12.74
CA LEU A 88 -1.70 7.93 -12.25
C LEU A 88 -1.63 8.26 -10.74
N LEU A 89 -0.71 7.63 -10.02
CA LEU A 89 -0.37 7.95 -8.63
C LEU A 89 0.90 8.79 -8.50
N GLY A 90 1.52 9.21 -9.61
CA GLY A 90 2.83 9.89 -9.60
C GLY A 90 4.03 8.96 -9.49
N ILE A 91 3.82 7.64 -9.50
CA ILE A 91 4.90 6.66 -9.34
C ILE A 91 5.55 6.37 -10.69
N GLN A 92 6.81 6.81 -10.88
CA GLN A 92 7.52 6.68 -12.16
C GLN A 92 8.29 5.37 -12.32
N ASN A 93 8.76 4.77 -11.22
CA ASN A 93 9.60 3.58 -11.26
C ASN A 93 9.27 2.61 -10.12
N LEU A 94 8.64 1.48 -10.46
CA LEU A 94 8.32 0.44 -9.48
C LEU A 94 9.55 -0.30 -8.95
N SER A 95 10.70 -0.26 -9.63
CA SER A 95 11.92 -0.90 -9.12
C SER A 95 12.65 -0.10 -8.04
N SER A 96 12.15 1.09 -7.67
CA SER A 96 12.76 1.98 -6.69
C SER A 96 11.72 2.46 -5.67
N PRO A 97 11.27 1.60 -4.73
CA PRO A 97 10.32 2.00 -3.71
C PRO A 97 10.92 3.01 -2.72
N ASP A 98 10.08 3.88 -2.18
CA ASP A 98 10.46 4.83 -1.12
C ASP A 98 10.68 4.13 0.23
N TYR A 99 9.98 3.01 0.45
CA TYR A 99 10.15 2.15 1.63
C TYR A 99 10.01 0.67 1.27
N GLY A 100 10.64 -0.18 2.08
CA GLY A 100 10.66 -1.62 1.86
C GLY A 100 11.60 -2.00 0.73
N ASP A 101 11.33 -3.13 0.10
CA ASP A 101 12.19 -3.73 -0.91
C ASP A 101 11.49 -3.75 -2.28
N PRO A 102 12.21 -3.69 -3.40
CA PRO A 102 11.63 -3.87 -4.73
C PRO A 102 11.12 -5.31 -4.90
N VAL A 103 9.86 -5.46 -5.27
CA VAL A 103 9.22 -6.76 -5.53
C VAL A 103 9.18 -7.03 -7.03
N GLN A 104 9.70 -8.17 -7.46
CA GLN A 104 9.70 -8.53 -8.88
C GLN A 104 8.33 -9.11 -9.30
N PRO A 105 7.68 -8.56 -10.33
CA PRO A 105 6.44 -9.12 -10.86
C PRO A 105 6.72 -10.37 -11.71
N HIS A 106 5.72 -11.24 -11.83
CA HIS A 106 5.70 -12.28 -12.87
C HIS A 106 4.99 -11.77 -14.14
N PRO A 107 5.25 -12.38 -15.31
CA PRO A 107 4.49 -12.07 -16.52
C PRO A 107 2.97 -12.22 -16.28
N GLY A 108 2.20 -11.21 -16.65
CA GLY A 108 0.74 -11.17 -16.43
C GLY A 108 0.31 -10.64 -15.05
N ASP A 109 1.24 -10.30 -14.16
CA ASP A 109 0.90 -9.58 -12.94
C ASP A 109 0.58 -8.10 -13.25
N VAL A 110 -0.47 -7.60 -12.62
CA VAL A 110 -0.89 -6.19 -12.64
C VAL A 110 -0.54 -5.56 -11.29
N PRO A 111 0.08 -4.38 -11.25
CA PRO A 111 0.35 -3.68 -10.00
C PRO A 111 -0.95 -3.17 -9.36
N VAL A 112 -1.16 -3.52 -8.10
CA VAL A 112 -2.33 -3.10 -7.31
C VAL A 112 -1.87 -2.39 -6.05
N PHE A 113 -2.54 -1.28 -5.71
CA PHE A 113 -2.09 -0.35 -4.68
C PHE A 113 -3.11 -0.25 -3.54
N TRP A 114 -2.63 -0.32 -2.30
CA TRP A 114 -3.44 -0.13 -1.08
C TRP A 114 -2.84 0.95 -0.19
N ALA A 115 -3.68 1.73 0.48
CA ALA A 115 -3.25 2.71 1.48
C ALA A 115 -2.37 2.07 2.57
N CYS A 116 -1.28 2.73 2.93
CA CYS A 116 -0.29 2.23 3.87
C CYS A 116 -0.26 3.08 5.16
N GLY A 117 -0.07 2.42 6.30
CA GLY A 117 0.10 3.08 7.60
C GLY A 117 1.33 3.99 7.69
N VAL A 118 2.33 3.81 6.82
CA VAL A 118 3.49 4.72 6.68
C VAL A 118 3.05 6.16 6.33
N THR A 119 1.85 6.36 5.79
CA THR A 119 1.24 7.69 5.63
C THR A 119 1.20 8.47 6.94
N GLY A 120 0.98 7.81 8.08
CA GLY A 120 1.02 8.46 9.39
C GLY A 120 2.42 8.93 9.79
N VAL A 121 3.47 8.19 9.40
CA VAL A 121 4.87 8.60 9.59
C VAL A 121 5.16 9.84 8.75
N GLU A 122 4.72 9.87 7.49
CA GLU A 122 4.87 11.04 6.62
C GLU A 122 4.11 12.26 7.12
N ALA A 123 2.90 12.06 7.68
CA ALA A 123 2.13 13.15 8.27
C ALA A 123 2.89 13.80 9.43
N VAL A 124 3.52 13.01 10.30
CA VAL A 124 4.32 13.52 11.42
C VAL A 124 5.60 14.18 10.93
N SER A 125 6.35 13.54 10.01
CA SER A 125 7.60 14.08 9.47
C SER A 125 7.43 15.42 8.75
N ASN A 126 6.30 15.61 8.07
CA ASN A 126 5.97 16.86 7.37
C ASN A 126 5.28 17.89 8.27
N CYS A 127 4.89 17.52 9.48
CA CYS A 127 4.24 18.42 10.42
C CYS A 127 5.25 19.44 10.95
N ARG A 128 5.13 20.68 10.49
CA ARG A 128 5.93 21.80 11.01
C ARG A 128 5.25 22.39 12.23
N LEU A 129 5.37 21.70 13.36
CA LEU A 129 5.11 22.30 14.66
C LEU A 129 6.43 22.88 15.17
N GLN A 130 6.46 24.18 15.47
CA GLN A 130 7.45 24.71 16.40
C GLN A 130 7.09 24.10 17.76
N LEU A 131 7.84 23.09 18.19
CA LEU A 131 7.82 22.62 19.58
C LEU A 131 8.51 23.66 20.47
#